data_AF-A0A317Y5N2-F1
#
_entry.id   AF-A0A317Y5N2-F1
#
_cell.length_a   1.000
_cell.length_b   1.000
_cell.length_c   1.000
_cell.angle_alpha   90.00
_cell.angle_beta   90.00
_cell.angle_gamma   90.00
#
_symmetry.space_group_name_H-M   'P 1'
#
loop_
_entity.id
_entity.type
_entity.pdbx_description
1 polymer ?
#
loop_
_entity_poly.entity_id
_entity_poly.type
_entity_poly.pdbx_seq_one_letter_code
_entity_poly.pdbx_strand_id
1 'polypeptide(L)'
;MEDGETEEAQRDTITARMRAQDYAGARRCCCGRFRPWFFLLRKSFERILFLLEQAHWFYEDNSVEHNPNLKSLSFKDFTSLMFKSHTALRPYIAHLDDIYKDFNNYKFRVPVSGAIILDDTYERCLLVKGWKARASWSFPRGKRNKDEEDHTCAVREVLEETGCDVSRLLNLDEYIEFSIGQQRVRLYIITGVKRDTVFAPQTKKEISEISWHRIDDLLPAAGARALYILL
;
A
#
# COMPACT_ATOMS: atom_id res chain seq x y z
N MET A 1 1.16 -37.24 1.11
CA MET A 1 2.63 -37.16 1.15
C MET A 1 3.15 -36.14 0.12
N GLU A 2 2.39 -35.85 -0.95
CA GLU A 2 2.71 -34.84 -1.98
C GLU A 2 2.55 -33.37 -1.54
N ASP A 3 1.66 -33.06 -0.58
CA ASP A 3 1.45 -31.67 -0.12
C ASP A 3 2.67 -31.08 0.62
N GLY A 4 3.49 -31.94 1.24
CA GLY A 4 4.66 -31.52 2.01
C GLY A 4 5.85 -31.10 1.14
N GLU A 5 6.10 -31.83 0.04
CA GLU A 5 7.18 -31.51 -0.92
C GLU A 5 6.89 -30.20 -1.66
N THR A 6 5.61 -29.94 -1.95
CA THR A 6 5.19 -28.70 -2.62
C THR A 6 5.33 -27.49 -1.70
N GLU A 7 5.00 -27.63 -0.40
CA GLU A 7 5.22 -26.57 0.58
C GLU A 7 6.72 -26.29 0.83
N GLU A 8 7.56 -27.32 0.85
CA GLU A 8 9.00 -27.17 1.06
C GLU A 8 9.69 -26.49 -0.13
N ALA A 9 9.36 -26.88 -1.37
CA ALA A 9 9.83 -26.21 -2.58
C ALA A 9 9.36 -24.74 -2.69
N GLN A 10 8.14 -24.44 -2.25
CA GLN A 10 7.62 -23.07 -2.16
C GLN A 10 8.41 -22.25 -1.13
N ARG A 11 8.65 -22.82 0.06
CA ARG A 11 9.45 -22.18 1.12
C ARG A 11 10.87 -21.86 0.67
N ASP A 12 11.52 -22.81 0.01
CA ASP A 12 12.89 -22.63 -0.47
C ASP A 12 12.98 -21.60 -1.59
N THR A 13 11.99 -21.58 -2.49
CA THR A 13 11.89 -20.56 -3.54
C THR A 13 11.67 -19.17 -2.96
N ILE A 14 10.75 -19.03 -1.99
CA ILE A 14 10.46 -17.76 -1.29
C ILE A 14 11.70 -17.29 -0.52
N THR A 15 12.33 -18.18 0.26
CA THR A 15 13.50 -17.84 1.08
C THR A 15 14.73 -17.52 0.24
N ALA A 16 14.98 -18.27 -0.85
CA ALA A 16 16.09 -18.04 -1.75
C ALA A 16 15.92 -16.76 -2.59
N ARG A 17 14.69 -16.42 -3.00
CA ARG A 17 14.43 -15.19 -3.77
C ARG A 17 14.36 -13.94 -2.88
N MET A 18 13.86 -14.03 -1.65
CA MET A 18 13.98 -12.95 -0.67
C MET A 18 15.46 -12.62 -0.40
N ARG A 19 16.33 -13.64 -0.27
CA ARG A 19 17.79 -13.46 -0.19
C ARG A 19 18.41 -12.79 -1.44
N ALA A 20 17.81 -12.97 -2.61
CA ALA A 20 18.29 -12.38 -3.86
C ALA A 20 17.76 -10.94 -4.10
N GLN A 21 16.56 -10.61 -3.60
CA GLN A 21 15.94 -9.28 -3.74
C GLN A 21 16.42 -8.24 -2.74
N ASP A 22 17.10 -8.66 -1.68
CA ASP A 22 17.84 -7.76 -0.79
C ASP A 22 18.92 -6.92 -1.53
N TYR A 23 19.21 -7.19 -2.80
CA TYR A 23 20.10 -6.36 -3.64
C TYR A 23 19.42 -5.25 -4.45
N ALA A 24 18.09 -5.28 -4.65
CA ALA A 24 17.41 -4.31 -5.53
C ALA A 24 16.48 -3.33 -4.79
N GLY A 25 15.72 -3.79 -3.80
CA GLY A 25 14.76 -2.95 -3.06
C GLY A 25 15.32 -2.29 -1.79
N ALA A 26 16.41 -2.82 -1.23
CA ALA A 26 17.00 -2.36 0.03
C ALA A 26 18.10 -1.31 -0.14
N ARG A 27 18.08 -0.52 -1.22
CA ARG A 27 19.09 0.54 -1.49
C ARG A 27 19.01 1.75 -0.55
N ARG A 28 18.28 1.69 0.57
CA ARG A 28 18.21 2.81 1.52
C ARG A 28 18.20 2.48 3.01
N CYS A 29 18.72 1.33 3.45
CA CYS A 29 19.02 1.17 4.87
C CYS A 29 20.29 0.35 5.12
N CYS A 30 21.18 0.92 5.92
CA CYS A 30 22.60 0.66 6.03
C CYS A 30 23.00 -0.75 6.55
N CYS A 31 24.23 -1.10 6.14
CA CYS A 31 25.21 -2.04 6.71
C CYS A 31 24.92 -3.55 6.60
N GLY A 32 25.80 -4.23 5.87
CA GLY A 32 25.78 -5.66 5.61
C GLY A 32 26.17 -6.56 6.79
N ARG A 33 26.11 -7.86 6.49
CA ARG A 33 26.07 -9.06 7.36
C ARG A 33 24.69 -9.38 7.92
N PHE A 34 24.05 -10.36 7.27
CA PHE A 34 22.79 -10.98 7.66
C PHE A 34 22.86 -11.60 9.05
N ARG A 35 22.38 -10.82 10.03
CA ARG A 35 21.68 -11.27 11.24
C ARG A 35 20.28 -10.60 11.36
N PRO A 36 19.44 -10.54 10.30
CA PRO A 36 18.38 -9.51 10.24
C PRO A 36 17.18 -9.83 11.16
N TRP A 37 16.80 -11.10 11.29
CA TRP A 37 15.57 -11.48 12.01
C TRP A 37 15.67 -11.28 13.52
N PHE A 38 16.85 -11.46 14.11
CA PHE A 38 17.09 -11.20 15.54
C PHE A 38 16.95 -9.70 15.90
N PHE A 39 17.31 -8.82 14.96
CA PHE A 39 17.16 -7.37 15.13
C PHE A 39 15.72 -6.90 14.85
N LEU A 40 15.00 -7.60 13.97
CA LEU A 40 13.58 -7.38 13.69
C LEU A 40 12.66 -7.83 14.85
N LEU A 41 13.00 -8.92 15.54
CA LEU A 41 12.28 -9.38 16.75
C LEU A 41 12.29 -8.36 17.89
N ARG A 42 13.27 -7.46 17.96
CA ARG A 42 13.27 -6.34 18.93
C ARG A 42 12.29 -5.21 18.57
N LYS A 43 11.66 -5.28 17.41
CA LYS A 43 11.00 -4.14 16.76
C LYS A 43 9.54 -4.44 16.39
N SER A 44 8.73 -4.92 17.33
CA SER A 44 7.25 -4.98 17.22
C SER A 44 6.70 -5.87 16.10
N PHE A 45 5.63 -6.62 16.35
CA PHE A 45 5.05 -7.50 15.34
C PHE A 45 4.56 -6.74 14.10
N GLU A 46 4.11 -5.50 14.26
CA GLU A 46 3.61 -4.66 13.19
C GLU A 46 4.66 -4.43 12.10
N ARG A 47 5.92 -4.18 12.47
CA ARG A 47 7.00 -3.98 11.47
C ARG A 47 7.34 -5.27 10.74
N ILE A 48 7.29 -6.40 11.44
CA ILE A 48 7.51 -7.72 10.82
C ILE A 48 6.39 -7.96 9.80
N LEU A 49 5.14 -7.70 10.16
CA LEU A 49 4.00 -7.90 9.26
C LEU A 49 4.00 -6.94 8.07
N PHE A 50 4.46 -5.68 8.19
CA PHE A 50 4.66 -4.80 7.02
C PHE A 50 5.69 -5.36 6.04
N LEU A 51 6.82 -5.89 6.52
CA LEU A 51 7.83 -6.50 5.66
C LEU A 51 7.31 -7.77 4.98
N LEU A 52 6.55 -8.58 5.71
CA LEU A 52 5.91 -9.77 5.16
C LEU A 52 4.84 -9.43 4.13
N GLU A 53 4.11 -8.33 4.30
CA GLU A 53 3.12 -7.86 3.33
C GLU A 53 3.80 -7.47 2.01
N GLN A 54 4.89 -6.70 2.06
CA GLN A 54 5.67 -6.39 0.85
C GLN A 54 6.24 -7.64 0.18
N ALA A 55 6.74 -8.59 0.97
CA ALA A 55 7.24 -9.87 0.45
C ALA A 55 6.13 -10.72 -0.18
N HIS A 56 4.92 -10.68 0.38
CA HIS A 56 3.75 -11.37 -0.14
C HIS A 56 3.30 -10.79 -1.49
N TRP A 57 3.17 -9.46 -1.58
CA TRP A 57 2.88 -8.79 -2.86
C TRP A 57 3.93 -9.12 -3.93
N PHE A 58 5.20 -9.07 -3.54
CA PHE A 58 6.27 -9.45 -4.45
C PHE A 58 6.12 -10.90 -4.93
N TYR A 59 5.83 -11.85 -4.03
CA TYR A 59 5.62 -13.26 -4.36
C TYR A 59 4.47 -13.45 -5.35
N GLU A 60 3.32 -12.83 -5.12
CA GLU A 60 2.16 -12.93 -6.00
C GLU A 60 2.43 -12.32 -7.38
N ASP A 61 3.00 -11.10 -7.43
CA ASP A 61 3.18 -10.38 -8.70
C ASP A 61 4.38 -10.84 -9.53
N ASN A 62 5.41 -11.44 -8.91
CA ASN A 62 6.64 -11.80 -9.62
C ASN A 62 6.92 -13.29 -9.64
N SER A 63 6.56 -14.03 -8.59
CA SER A 63 6.88 -15.46 -8.54
C SER A 63 5.74 -16.30 -9.09
N VAL A 64 4.51 -16.08 -8.64
CA VAL A 64 3.33 -16.81 -9.12
C VAL A 64 3.02 -16.47 -10.58
N GLU A 65 3.08 -15.18 -10.96
CA GLU A 65 2.83 -14.75 -12.34
C GLU A 65 3.79 -15.37 -13.37
N HIS A 66 5.04 -15.64 -12.98
CA HIS A 66 6.08 -16.22 -13.86
C HIS A 66 6.24 -17.74 -13.73
N ASN A 67 5.59 -18.38 -12.75
CA ASN A 67 5.66 -19.83 -12.56
C ASN A 67 4.30 -20.39 -12.12
N PRO A 68 3.52 -20.98 -13.05
CA PRO A 68 2.18 -21.50 -12.76
C PRO A 68 2.15 -22.69 -11.79
N ASN A 69 3.30 -23.29 -11.46
CA ASN A 69 3.39 -24.36 -10.46
C ASN A 69 3.40 -23.83 -9.01
N LEU A 70 3.57 -22.52 -8.81
CA LEU A 70 3.49 -21.90 -7.50
C LEU A 70 2.04 -21.58 -7.14
N LYS A 71 1.65 -21.89 -5.90
CA LYS A 71 0.30 -21.66 -5.41
C LYS A 71 0.16 -20.20 -4.96
N SER A 72 -0.90 -19.52 -5.40
CA SER A 72 -1.29 -18.23 -4.81
C SER A 72 -1.70 -18.43 -3.35
N LEU A 73 -1.16 -17.60 -2.46
CA LEU A 73 -1.36 -17.69 -1.02
C LEU A 73 -2.11 -16.45 -0.52
N SER A 74 -2.97 -16.62 0.48
CA SER A 74 -3.44 -15.47 1.22
C SER A 74 -2.29 -14.88 2.04
N PHE A 75 -2.35 -13.58 2.37
CA PHE A 75 -1.33 -12.97 3.23
C PHE A 75 -1.18 -13.71 4.58
N LYS A 76 -2.31 -14.21 5.13
CA LYS A 76 -2.35 -15.00 6.36
C LYS A 76 -1.59 -16.33 6.24
N ASP A 77 -1.83 -17.06 5.15
CA ASP A 77 -1.15 -18.33 4.89
C ASP A 77 0.35 -18.12 4.63
N PHE A 78 0.70 -17.07 3.87
CA PHE A 78 2.07 -16.67 3.63
C PHE A 78 2.80 -16.36 4.94
N THR A 79 2.21 -15.57 5.83
CA THR A 79 2.82 -15.24 7.13
C THR A 79 2.95 -16.46 8.04
N SER A 80 1.95 -17.35 8.06
CA SER A 80 2.03 -18.61 8.79
C SER A 80 3.20 -19.47 8.29
N LEU A 81 3.40 -19.55 6.97
CA LEU A 81 4.52 -20.25 6.35
C LEU A 81 5.88 -19.66 6.77
N MET A 82 5.98 -18.33 6.78
CA MET A 82 7.20 -17.61 7.17
C MET A 82 7.50 -17.73 8.68
N PHE A 83 6.47 -17.79 9.52
CA PHE A 83 6.64 -18.03 10.96
C PHE A 83 7.08 -19.47 11.24
N LYS A 84 6.56 -20.45 10.49
CA LYS A 84 6.97 -21.86 10.59
C LYS A 84 8.45 -22.09 10.21
N SER A 85 8.98 -21.33 9.25
CA SER A 85 10.37 -21.49 8.81
C SER A 85 11.40 -20.95 9.82
N HIS A 86 10.99 -20.06 10.74
CA HIS A 86 11.89 -19.41 11.70
C HIS A 86 11.64 -19.88 13.13
N THR A 87 12.62 -20.56 13.74
CA THR A 87 12.54 -21.11 15.11
C THR A 87 12.10 -20.06 16.15
N ALA A 88 12.56 -18.82 16.00
CA ALA A 88 12.21 -17.72 16.91
C ALA A 88 10.76 -17.22 16.76
N LEU A 89 10.09 -17.46 15.62
CA LEU A 89 8.72 -17.02 15.36
C LEU A 89 7.67 -18.12 15.50
N ARG A 90 8.09 -19.39 15.47
CA ARG A 90 7.22 -20.55 15.67
C ARG A 90 6.31 -20.46 16.91
N PRO A 91 6.77 -20.00 18.09
CA PRO A 91 5.90 -19.91 19.27
C PRO A 91 4.70 -18.99 19.08
N TYR A 92 4.80 -17.99 18.20
CA TYR A 92 3.76 -17.00 17.98
C TYR A 92 2.70 -17.44 16.96
N ILE A 93 2.86 -18.59 16.30
CA ILE A 93 1.87 -19.12 15.35
C ILE A 93 0.53 -19.36 16.04
N ALA A 94 0.54 -19.81 17.30
CA ALA A 94 -0.68 -20.02 18.08
C ALA A 94 -1.46 -18.71 18.35
N HIS A 95 -0.79 -17.56 18.29
CA HIS A 95 -1.34 -16.23 18.52
C HIS A 95 -1.45 -15.42 17.22
N LEU A 96 -1.31 -16.08 16.06
CA LEU A 96 -1.24 -15.40 14.78
C LEU A 96 -2.52 -14.60 14.50
N ASP A 97 -3.69 -15.09 14.90
CA ASP A 97 -4.96 -14.37 14.75
C ASP A 97 -4.99 -13.05 15.52
N ASP A 98 -4.51 -13.04 16.77
CA ASP A 98 -4.44 -11.84 17.59
C ASP A 98 -3.41 -10.85 17.02
N ILE A 99 -2.23 -11.35 16.62
CA ILE A 99 -1.20 -10.53 15.97
C ILE A 99 -1.73 -9.89 14.69
N TYR A 100 -2.50 -10.64 13.89
CA TYR A 100 -3.14 -10.14 12.68
C TYR A 100 -4.19 -9.07 12.96
N LYS A 101 -5.01 -9.30 14.00
CA LYS A 101 -6.03 -8.34 14.43
C LYS A 101 -5.38 -7.04 14.87
N ASP A 102 -4.33 -7.12 15.69
CA ASP A 102 -3.59 -5.95 16.17
C ASP A 102 -2.89 -5.22 15.03
N PHE A 103 -2.29 -5.95 14.09
CA PHE A 103 -1.71 -5.37 12.88
C PHE A 103 -2.74 -4.64 12.03
N ASN A 104 -3.92 -5.22 11.79
CA ASN A 104 -4.99 -4.56 11.03
C ASN A 104 -5.50 -3.31 11.75
N ASN A 105 -5.67 -3.37 13.07
CA ASN A 105 -6.06 -2.22 13.90
C ASN A 105 -5.01 -1.10 13.83
N TYR A 106 -3.72 -1.45 13.88
CA TYR A 106 -2.64 -0.51 13.68
C TYR A 106 -2.68 0.09 12.27
N LYS A 107 -2.78 -0.75 11.24
CA LYS A 107 -2.80 -0.35 9.82
C LYS A 107 -3.96 0.60 9.50
N PHE A 108 -5.09 0.47 10.20
CA PHE A 108 -6.24 1.35 10.05
C PHE A 108 -6.01 2.75 10.63
N ARG A 109 -5.14 2.88 11.64
CA ARG A 109 -4.81 4.16 12.29
C ARG A 109 -3.71 4.94 11.59
N VAL A 110 -2.98 4.30 10.67
CA VAL A 110 -1.90 4.96 9.94
C VAL A 110 -2.47 6.17 9.17
N PRO A 111 -1.92 7.39 9.39
CA PRO A 111 -2.35 8.57 8.69
C PRO A 111 -2.28 8.40 7.18
N VAL A 112 -3.25 8.97 6.48
CA VAL A 112 -3.32 8.96 5.03
C VAL A 112 -3.08 10.37 4.51
N SER A 113 -2.26 10.48 3.47
CA SER A 113 -2.02 11.74 2.77
C SER A 113 -2.17 11.55 1.27
N GLY A 114 -2.71 12.56 0.60
CA GLY A 114 -3.00 12.52 -0.83
C GLY A 114 -3.29 13.90 -1.39
N ALA A 115 -3.94 13.97 -2.55
CA ALA A 115 -4.22 15.24 -3.21
C ALA A 115 -5.62 15.29 -3.84
N ILE A 116 -6.21 16.49 -3.80
CA ILE A 116 -7.33 16.90 -4.64
C ILE A 116 -6.72 17.65 -5.82
N ILE A 117 -6.65 17.00 -6.97
CA ILE A 117 -6.07 17.58 -8.18
C ILE A 117 -7.19 18.20 -8.99
N LEU A 118 -7.15 19.52 -9.17
CA LEU A 118 -8.12 20.30 -9.92
C LEU A 118 -7.58 20.62 -11.32
N ASP A 119 -8.49 20.67 -12.28
CA ASP A 119 -8.18 21.17 -13.61
C ASP A 119 -8.02 22.70 -13.63
N ASP A 120 -7.60 23.22 -14.78
CA ASP A 120 -7.39 24.65 -15.03
C ASP A 120 -8.67 25.50 -14.90
N THR A 121 -9.84 24.90 -15.08
CA THR A 121 -11.13 25.58 -14.92
C THR A 121 -11.69 25.51 -13.50
N TYR A 122 -11.07 24.74 -12.60
CA TYR A 122 -11.58 24.46 -11.25
C TYR A 122 -12.98 23.84 -11.23
N GLU A 123 -13.37 23.17 -12.32
CA GLU A 123 -14.71 22.55 -12.44
C GLU A 123 -14.64 21.04 -12.26
N ARG A 124 -13.44 20.44 -12.40
CA ARG A 124 -13.24 19.01 -12.31
C ARG A 124 -12.10 18.65 -11.37
N CYS A 125 -12.21 17.48 -10.76
CA CYS A 125 -11.14 16.87 -9.99
C CYS A 125 -10.75 15.51 -10.55
N LEU A 126 -9.47 15.14 -10.40
CA LEU A 126 -8.98 13.82 -10.75
C LEU A 126 -9.34 12.81 -9.66
N LEU A 127 -9.97 11.71 -10.05
CA LEU A 127 -10.26 10.58 -9.18
C LEU A 127 -9.63 9.30 -9.74
N VAL A 128 -9.32 8.38 -8.83
CA VAL A 128 -8.80 7.05 -9.13
C VAL A 128 -9.78 5.98 -8.63
N LYS A 129 -9.79 4.83 -9.29
CA LYS A 129 -10.62 3.68 -8.93
C LYS A 129 -9.81 2.39 -9.03
N GLY A 130 -9.93 1.53 -8.02
CA GLY A 130 -9.27 0.23 -7.99
C GLY A 130 -10.04 -0.89 -8.72
N TRP A 131 -9.39 -2.03 -8.90
CA TRP A 131 -9.90 -3.17 -9.70
C TRP A 131 -11.11 -3.92 -9.13
N LYS A 132 -11.44 -3.75 -7.85
CA LYS A 132 -12.57 -4.46 -7.23
C LYS A 132 -13.87 -3.99 -7.88
N ALA A 133 -14.77 -4.92 -8.21
CA ALA A 133 -16.05 -4.59 -8.87
C ALA A 133 -16.93 -3.58 -8.10
N ARG A 134 -16.74 -3.47 -6.77
CA ARG A 134 -17.42 -2.50 -5.90
C ARG A 134 -16.52 -1.34 -5.44
N ALA A 135 -15.36 -1.15 -6.08
CA ALA A 135 -14.48 -0.03 -5.75
C ALA A 135 -15.18 1.29 -6.09
N SER A 136 -15.18 2.20 -5.12
CA SER A 136 -15.59 3.59 -5.31
C SER A 136 -14.47 4.38 -5.97
N TRP A 137 -14.85 5.47 -6.62
CA TRP A 137 -13.93 6.52 -7.01
C TRP A 137 -13.48 7.29 -5.76
N SER A 138 -12.19 7.58 -5.67
CA SER A 138 -11.60 8.29 -4.54
C SER A 138 -10.47 9.21 -5.00
N PHE A 139 -10.08 10.15 -4.16
CA PHE A 139 -8.89 10.97 -4.41
C PHE A 139 -7.62 10.12 -4.30
N PRO A 140 -6.58 10.40 -5.12
CA PRO A 140 -5.32 9.69 -5.02
C PRO A 140 -4.65 9.95 -3.66
N ARG A 141 -4.42 8.87 -2.91
CA ARG A 141 -3.97 8.94 -1.51
C ARG A 141 -3.49 7.59 -1.01
N GLY A 142 -2.59 7.63 -0.03
CA GLY A 142 -2.20 6.41 0.66
C GLY A 142 -1.55 6.64 2.00
N LYS A 143 -1.00 5.57 2.55
CA LYS A 143 -0.59 5.50 3.96
C LYS A 143 0.81 6.08 4.11
N ARG A 144 0.95 6.95 5.10
CA ARG A 144 2.23 7.57 5.42
C ARG A 144 3.24 6.55 5.94
N ASN A 145 4.44 6.61 5.40
CA ASN A 145 5.56 5.81 5.86
C ASN A 145 6.10 6.31 7.20
N LYS A 146 6.94 5.49 7.83
CA LYS A 146 7.61 5.87 9.08
C LYS A 146 8.55 7.05 8.84
N ASP A 147 8.41 8.09 9.66
CA ASP A 147 9.23 9.33 9.59
C ASP A 147 9.09 10.09 8.25
N GLU A 148 8.00 9.85 7.50
CA GLU A 148 7.65 10.58 6.28
C GLU A 148 6.74 11.77 6.62
N GLU A 149 7.00 12.92 6.01
CA GLU A 149 6.16 14.12 6.13
C GLU A 149 4.90 13.99 5.26
N ASP A 150 3.79 14.62 5.67
CA ASP A 150 2.49 14.47 4.99
C ASP A 150 2.52 14.89 3.52
N HIS A 151 3.18 16.00 3.20
CA HIS A 151 3.32 16.47 1.81
C HIS A 151 4.19 15.53 0.97
N THR A 152 5.23 14.94 1.56
CA THR A 152 6.10 13.98 0.87
C THR A 152 5.33 12.70 0.56
N CYS A 153 4.53 12.23 1.53
CA CYS A 153 3.61 11.11 1.31
C CYS A 153 2.60 11.42 0.19
N ALA A 154 1.95 12.58 0.22
CA ALA A 154 0.97 12.96 -0.80
C ALA A 154 1.57 12.95 -2.22
N VAL A 155 2.76 13.54 -2.40
CA VAL A 155 3.44 13.55 -3.71
C VAL A 155 3.77 12.14 -4.18
N ARG A 156 4.29 11.29 -3.29
CA ARG A 156 4.63 9.89 -3.61
C ARG A 156 3.40 9.10 -4.04
N GLU A 157 2.33 9.15 -3.26
CA GLU A 157 1.09 8.39 -3.54
C GLU A 157 0.44 8.86 -4.84
N VAL A 158 0.38 10.17 -5.10
CA VAL A 158 -0.13 10.70 -6.36
C VAL A 158 0.70 10.22 -7.55
N LEU A 159 2.03 10.22 -7.42
CA LEU A 159 2.92 9.74 -8.47
C LEU A 159 2.75 8.22 -8.71
N GLU A 160 2.61 7.44 -7.65
CA GLU A 160 2.43 5.98 -7.72
C GLU A 160 1.09 5.62 -8.38
N GLU A 161 -0.01 6.26 -7.97
CA GLU A 161 -1.36 5.94 -8.45
C GLU A 161 -1.73 6.59 -9.79
N THR A 162 -1.13 7.73 -10.13
CA THR A 162 -1.52 8.49 -11.34
C THR A 162 -0.40 8.68 -12.35
N GLY A 163 0.87 8.49 -11.96
CA GLY A 163 2.03 8.81 -12.78
C GLY A 163 2.33 10.31 -12.89
N CYS A 164 1.57 11.18 -12.22
CA CYS A 164 1.74 12.62 -12.26
C CYS A 164 2.61 13.11 -11.09
N ASP A 165 3.68 13.84 -11.39
CA ASP A 165 4.50 14.51 -10.38
C ASP A 165 3.92 15.90 -10.05
N VAL A 166 3.31 16.02 -8.87
CA VAL A 166 2.70 17.25 -8.37
C VAL A 166 3.62 18.05 -7.43
N SER A 167 4.87 17.63 -7.23
CA SER A 167 5.81 18.23 -6.28
C SER A 167 5.99 19.74 -6.46
N ARG A 168 5.99 20.22 -7.71
CA ARG A 168 6.17 21.64 -8.06
C ARG A 168 4.91 22.48 -7.93
N LEU A 169 3.75 21.84 -7.85
CA LEU A 169 2.44 22.48 -7.76
C LEU A 169 1.93 22.50 -6.32
N LEU A 170 2.61 21.79 -5.41
CA LEU A 170 2.19 21.63 -4.04
C LEU A 170 2.43 22.92 -3.23
N ASN A 171 1.37 23.41 -2.59
CA ASN A 171 1.44 24.42 -1.55
C ASN A 171 1.19 23.75 -0.19
N LEU A 172 2.11 23.94 0.76
CA LEU A 172 2.07 23.30 2.08
C LEU A 172 0.91 23.78 2.95
N ASP A 173 0.39 24.98 2.69
CA ASP A 173 -0.68 25.61 3.46
C ASP A 173 -2.08 25.32 2.88
N GLU A 174 -2.16 24.79 1.66
CA GLU A 174 -3.41 24.51 0.94
C GLU A 174 -3.79 23.03 1.07
N TYR A 175 -4.50 22.69 2.15
CA TYR A 175 -4.96 21.32 2.38
C TYR A 175 -6.29 21.27 3.13
N ILE A 176 -6.98 20.14 2.97
CA ILE A 176 -8.14 19.76 3.78
C ILE A 176 -7.72 18.60 4.67
N GLU A 177 -7.90 18.75 5.98
CA GLU A 177 -7.65 17.69 6.95
C GLU A 177 -8.92 17.34 7.71
N PHE A 178 -9.17 16.04 7.85
CA PHE A 178 -10.30 15.50 8.60
C PHE A 178 -9.94 14.11 9.13
N SER A 179 -10.77 13.59 10.03
CA SER A 179 -10.58 12.26 10.61
C SER A 179 -11.78 11.37 10.30
N ILE A 180 -11.53 10.15 9.85
CA ILE A 180 -12.55 9.13 9.65
C ILE A 180 -12.34 8.03 10.68
N GLY A 181 -13.21 7.99 11.68
CA GLY A 181 -13.05 7.10 12.84
C GLY A 181 -11.78 7.45 13.63
N GLN A 182 -10.72 6.67 13.44
CA GLN A 182 -9.40 6.86 14.09
C GLN A 182 -8.28 7.19 13.08
N GLN A 183 -8.63 7.31 11.80
CA GLN A 183 -7.66 7.57 10.74
C GLN A 183 -7.65 9.06 10.39
N ARG A 184 -6.48 9.70 10.52
CA ARG A 184 -6.27 11.06 10.03
C ARG A 184 -6.08 11.04 8.52
N VAL A 185 -6.82 11.87 7.80
CA VAL A 185 -6.70 12.04 6.35
C VAL A 185 -6.38 13.49 6.04
N ARG A 186 -5.32 13.73 5.27
CA ARG A 186 -4.94 15.05 4.76
C ARG A 186 -4.87 15.02 3.24
N LEU A 187 -5.57 15.92 2.58
CA LEU A 187 -5.56 16.03 1.12
C LEU A 187 -5.09 17.44 0.72
N TYR A 188 -3.98 17.53 0.00
CA TYR A 188 -3.46 18.79 -0.53
C TYR A 188 -4.26 19.24 -1.76
N ILE A 189 -4.55 20.53 -1.87
CA ILE A 189 -5.25 21.08 -3.03
C ILE A 189 -4.19 21.43 -4.08
N ILE A 190 -4.23 20.74 -5.21
CA ILE A 190 -3.29 20.91 -6.32
C ILE A 190 -4.05 21.49 -7.50
N THR A 191 -3.52 22.57 -8.07
CA THR A 191 -4.13 23.26 -9.22
C THR A 191 -3.09 23.41 -10.33
N GLY A 192 -3.55 23.69 -11.56
CA GLY A 192 -2.66 23.89 -12.70
C GLY A 192 -2.20 22.62 -13.41
N VAL A 193 -2.84 21.47 -13.14
CA VAL A 193 -2.65 20.25 -13.94
C VAL A 193 -3.49 20.37 -15.21
N LYS A 194 -2.84 20.25 -16.38
CA LYS A 194 -3.53 20.36 -17.66
C LYS A 194 -4.39 19.11 -17.92
N ARG A 195 -5.55 19.28 -18.57
CA ARG A 195 -6.45 18.15 -18.89
C ARG A 195 -5.87 17.15 -19.88
N ASP A 196 -4.93 17.57 -20.73
CA ASP A 196 -4.23 16.71 -21.70
C ASP A 196 -3.08 15.90 -21.06
N THR A 197 -2.87 16.04 -19.75
CA THR A 197 -1.93 15.20 -19.00
C THR A 197 -2.35 13.74 -19.12
N VAL A 198 -1.42 12.91 -19.60
CA VAL A 198 -1.62 11.47 -19.67
C VAL A 198 -1.32 10.87 -18.29
N PHE A 199 -2.31 10.23 -17.69
CA PHE A 199 -2.15 9.53 -16.42
C PHE A 199 -1.93 8.04 -16.67
N ALA A 200 -0.97 7.47 -15.95
CA ALA A 200 -0.67 6.04 -15.98
C ALA A 200 -0.12 5.62 -14.61
N PRO A 201 -0.79 4.68 -13.91
CA PRO A 201 -0.31 4.20 -12.61
C PRO A 201 1.05 3.51 -12.77
N GLN A 202 1.93 3.70 -11.79
CA GLN A 202 3.22 3.02 -11.73
C GLN A 202 3.09 1.64 -11.08
N THR A 203 2.11 1.47 -10.19
CA THR A 203 1.85 0.20 -9.50
C THR A 203 0.95 -0.72 -10.33
N LYS A 204 1.35 -1.98 -10.44
CA LYS A 204 0.56 -2.99 -11.15
C LYS A 204 -0.65 -3.39 -10.31
N LYS A 205 -1.82 -3.53 -10.94
CA LYS A 205 -3.05 -4.10 -10.35
C LYS A 205 -3.67 -3.34 -9.16
N GLU A 206 -3.23 -2.12 -8.85
CA GLU A 206 -3.83 -1.30 -7.78
C GLU A 206 -4.95 -0.40 -8.32
N ILE A 207 -4.65 0.39 -9.36
CA ILE A 207 -5.60 1.30 -10.01
C ILE A 207 -6.05 0.71 -11.34
N SER A 208 -7.37 0.63 -11.53
CA SER A 208 -7.98 0.18 -12.80
C SER A 208 -8.30 1.34 -13.73
N GLU A 209 -8.68 2.49 -13.16
CA GLU A 209 -9.23 3.60 -13.92
C GLU A 209 -8.87 4.94 -13.26
N ILE A 210 -8.57 5.93 -14.09
CA ILE A 210 -8.25 7.31 -13.68
C ILE A 210 -9.07 8.23 -14.58
N SER A 211 -9.82 9.17 -13.99
CA SER A 211 -10.68 10.04 -14.77
C SER A 211 -10.90 11.39 -14.10
N TRP A 212 -11.21 12.39 -14.93
CA TRP A 212 -11.69 13.69 -14.48
C TRP A 212 -13.19 13.63 -14.22
N HIS A 213 -13.61 14.04 -13.02
CA HIS A 213 -15.01 14.12 -12.62
C HIS A 213 -15.39 15.58 -12.35
N ARG A 214 -16.58 16.02 -12.78
CA ARG A 214 -17.07 17.35 -12.41
C ARG A 214 -17.33 17.41 -10.92
N ILE A 215 -16.92 18.50 -10.29
CA ILE A 215 -17.15 18.74 -8.86
C ILE A 215 -18.65 18.80 -8.56
N ASP A 216 -19.44 19.41 -9.44
CA ASP A 216 -20.91 19.50 -9.30
C ASP A 216 -21.59 18.12 -9.29
N ASP A 217 -21.01 17.15 -10.00
CA ASP A 217 -21.53 15.77 -10.09
C ASP A 217 -21.17 14.95 -8.84
N LEU A 218 -20.22 15.45 -8.03
CA LEU A 218 -19.92 14.91 -6.71
C LEU A 218 -21.06 15.33 -5.77
N LEU A 219 -22.19 14.62 -5.89
CA LEU A 219 -23.43 14.92 -5.16
C LEU A 219 -23.14 15.25 -3.68
N PRO A 220 -23.65 16.40 -3.16
CA PRO A 220 -23.65 16.65 -1.73
C PRO A 220 -24.42 15.52 -1.08
N ALA A 221 -23.84 14.93 -0.04
CA ALA A 221 -24.43 13.75 0.58
C ALA A 221 -25.72 14.04 1.32
N ALA A 222 -26.82 14.03 0.58
CA ALA A 222 -28.12 13.70 1.13
C ALA A 222 -28.10 12.21 1.54
N GLY A 223 -27.54 11.95 2.73
CA GLY A 223 -27.51 10.63 3.36
C GLY A 223 -26.23 9.83 3.10
N ALA A 224 -25.42 9.64 4.15
CA ALA A 224 -24.37 8.62 4.33
C ALA A 224 -23.34 8.35 3.19
N ARG A 225 -23.29 9.16 2.13
CA ARG A 225 -22.49 8.88 0.92
C ARG A 225 -21.33 9.84 0.61
N ALA A 226 -21.21 10.99 1.28
CA ALA A 226 -20.06 11.91 1.11
C ALA A 226 -18.78 11.28 1.63
N LEU A 227 -18.93 10.34 2.56
CA LEU A 227 -17.84 9.54 3.07
C LEU A 227 -17.21 8.64 1.99
N TYR A 228 -17.86 8.31 0.87
CA TYR A 228 -17.31 7.35 -0.11
C TYR A 228 -16.26 7.90 -1.08
N ILE A 229 -16.18 9.21 -1.27
CA ILE A 229 -15.11 9.83 -2.07
C ILE A 229 -13.88 10.11 -1.18
N LEU A 230 -14.12 10.24 0.13
CA LEU A 230 -13.12 10.48 1.17
C LEU A 230 -12.69 9.20 1.93
N LEU A 231 -13.36 8.06 1.73
CA LEU A 231 -13.04 6.68 2.20
C LEU A 231 -12.57 5.84 1.02
#